data_AF-A0A6A6ZIB2-F1
#
_entry.id   AF-A0A6A6ZIB2-F1
#
_cell.length_a   1.000
_cell.length_b   1.000
_cell.length_c   1.000
_cell.angle_alpha   90.00
_cell.angle_beta   90.00
_cell.angle_gamma   90.00
#
_symmetry.space_group_name_H-M   'P 1'
#
loop_
_entity.id
_entity.type
_entity.pdbx_description
1 polymer ?
#
loop_
_entity_poly.entity_id
_entity_poly.type
_entity_poly.pdbx_seq_one_letter_code
_entity_poly.pdbx_strand_id
1 'polypeptide(L)'
;MDDANGRPCTPVQDEILTVPDTEERAHYFWHYDHRRNDETLQEIADAHGISRRMGQRWREEREQFDNGRCTRKQKAEEKGTKLGRPWRVPAERIKALLNGRENSV
;
A
#
# COMPACT_ATOMS: atom_id res chain seq x y z
N MET A 1 10.68 -47.85 -15.85
CA MET A 1 12.03 -47.39 -16.18
C MET A 1 11.83 -46.16 -17.07
N ASP A 2 11.77 -44.91 -16.61
CA ASP A 2 12.21 -44.30 -15.36
C ASP A 2 11.42 -43.01 -15.10
N ASP A 3 11.07 -42.79 -13.83
CA ASP A 3 10.53 -41.55 -13.29
C ASP A 3 11.55 -40.42 -13.40
N ALA A 4 11.15 -39.29 -13.99
CA ALA A 4 11.85 -38.02 -13.81
C ALA A 4 10.89 -36.84 -13.86
N ASN A 5 10.13 -36.71 -12.76
CA ASN A 5 10.00 -35.44 -12.06
C ASN A 5 9.28 -34.31 -12.81
N GLY A 6 7.95 -34.33 -12.75
CA GLY A 6 7.11 -33.13 -12.69
C GLY A 6 7.42 -32.28 -11.45
N ARG A 7 8.66 -31.82 -11.34
CA ARG A 7 9.07 -30.81 -10.37
C ARG A 7 8.43 -29.50 -10.83
N PRO A 8 7.80 -28.73 -9.93
CA PRO A 8 7.43 -27.36 -10.26
C PRO A 8 8.71 -26.63 -10.67
N CYS A 9 8.84 -26.37 -11.97
CA CYS A 9 9.90 -25.54 -12.50
C CYS A 9 9.54 -24.11 -12.15
N THR A 10 10.26 -23.49 -11.22
CA THR A 10 10.11 -22.06 -10.97
C THR A 10 10.46 -21.35 -12.29
N PRO A 11 9.54 -20.61 -12.91
CA PRO A 11 9.88 -19.86 -14.11
C PRO A 11 11.07 -18.97 -13.78
N VAL A 12 12.06 -18.96 -14.67
CA VAL A 12 13.19 -18.04 -14.59
C VAL A 12 12.59 -16.64 -14.52
N GLN A 13 12.71 -15.97 -13.38
CA GLN A 13 12.31 -14.58 -13.28
C GLN A 13 13.31 -13.80 -14.13
N ASP A 14 12.80 -13.18 -15.20
CA ASP A 14 13.53 -12.13 -15.90
C ASP A 14 14.00 -11.13 -14.85
N GLU A 15 15.26 -10.69 -15.02
CA GLU A 15 16.04 -9.80 -14.17
C GLU A 15 15.25 -9.16 -13.04
N ILE A 16 15.68 -9.43 -11.79
CA ILE A 16 15.24 -8.77 -10.56
C ILE A 16 14.79 -7.37 -10.94
N LEU A 17 13.47 -7.15 -10.96
CA LEU A 17 12.94 -5.80 -11.07
C LEU A 17 13.58 -5.10 -9.89
N THR A 18 14.64 -4.33 -10.14
CA THR A 18 15.31 -3.52 -9.14
C THR A 18 14.19 -2.60 -8.72
N VAL A 19 13.50 -2.96 -7.64
CA VAL A 19 12.53 -2.10 -6.98
C VAL A 19 13.36 -0.84 -6.79
N PRO A 20 13.01 0.28 -7.46
CA PRO A 20 13.80 1.48 -7.34
C PRO A 20 13.94 1.70 -5.86
N ASP A 21 15.18 1.79 -5.39
CA ASP A 21 15.47 1.74 -3.97
C ASP A 21 14.54 2.77 -3.29
N THR A 22 13.79 2.32 -2.29
CA THR A 22 12.86 3.19 -1.57
C THR A 22 13.57 4.44 -1.05
N GLU A 23 14.88 4.33 -0.79
CA GLU A 23 15.75 5.45 -0.43
C GLU A 23 15.95 6.41 -1.60
N GLU A 24 16.32 5.92 -2.80
CA GLU A 24 16.52 6.72 -4.01
C GLU A 24 15.24 7.47 -4.42
N ARG A 25 14.07 6.82 -4.30
CA ARG A 25 12.77 7.48 -4.52
C ARG A 25 12.50 8.58 -3.48
N ALA A 26 12.94 8.42 -2.24
CA ALA A 26 12.81 9.45 -1.21
C ALA A 26 13.73 10.64 -1.47
N HIS A 27 14.98 10.39 -1.88
CA HIS A 27 15.92 11.44 -2.31
C HIS A 27 15.40 12.23 -3.50
N TYR A 28 14.80 11.55 -4.48
CA TYR A 28 14.12 12.19 -5.60
C TYR A 28 13.03 13.16 -5.14
N PHE A 29 12.14 12.72 -4.23
CA PHE A 29 11.06 13.58 -3.75
C PHE A 29 11.55 14.72 -2.87
N TRP A 30 12.58 14.50 -2.06
CA TRP A 30 13.20 15.60 -1.32
C TRP A 30 13.75 16.66 -2.27
N HIS A 31 14.44 16.25 -3.34
CA HIS A 31 14.95 17.18 -4.34
C HIS A 31 13.81 17.90 -5.08
N TYR A 32 12.76 17.17 -5.48
CA TYR A 32 11.58 17.75 -6.12
C TYR A 32 10.86 18.80 -5.24
N ASP A 33 10.73 18.55 -3.93
CA ASP A 33 10.06 19.43 -2.97
C ASP A 33 10.91 20.66 -2.62
N HIS A 34 12.25 20.57 -2.72
CA HIS A 34 13.21 21.63 -2.39
C HIS A 34 13.94 22.21 -3.61
N ARG A 35 13.44 21.92 -4.81
CA ARG A 35 14.05 22.38 -6.07
C ARG A 35 14.06 23.90 -6.15
N ARG A 36 15.02 24.43 -6.90
CA ARG A 36 15.00 25.86 -7.24
C ARG A 36 13.93 26.13 -8.30
N ASN A 37 13.42 27.36 -8.36
CA ASN A 37 12.33 27.71 -9.29
C ASN A 37 12.75 27.65 -10.77
N ASP A 38 14.05 27.74 -11.05
CA ASP A 38 14.67 27.63 -12.36
C ASP A 38 14.99 26.17 -12.76
N GLU A 39 14.87 25.22 -11.83
CA GLU A 39 15.20 23.83 -12.07
C GLU A 39 14.02 23.07 -12.70
N THR A 40 14.31 22.41 -13.81
CA THR A 40 13.33 21.62 -14.56
C THR A 40 13.16 20.21 -13.99
N LEU A 41 12.00 19.61 -14.25
CA LEU A 41 11.74 18.23 -13.82
C LEU A 41 12.61 17.19 -14.54
N GLN A 42 13.18 17.56 -15.68
CA GLN A 42 14.14 16.75 -16.41
C GLN A 42 15.50 16.75 -15.70
N GLU A 43 16.00 17.93 -15.31
CA GLU A 43 17.26 18.06 -14.57
C GLU A 43 17.22 17.32 -13.24
N ILE A 44 16.09 17.37 -12.52
CA ILE A 44 15.91 16.59 -11.30
C ILE A 44 15.95 15.09 -11.61
N ALA A 45 15.29 14.64 -12.68
CA ALA A 45 15.29 13.24 -13.07
C ALA A 45 16.72 12.76 -13.44
N ASP A 46 17.44 13.56 -14.21
CA ASP A 46 18.82 13.27 -14.63
C ASP A 46 19.79 13.24 -13.44
N ALA A 47 19.63 14.15 -12.47
CA ALA A 47 20.42 14.18 -11.23
C ALA A 47 20.27 12.91 -10.39
N HIS A 48 19.12 12.25 -10.48
CA HIS A 48 18.82 10.98 -9.81
C HIS A 48 18.99 9.77 -10.74
N GLY A 49 19.55 9.93 -11.93
CA GLY A 49 19.76 8.83 -12.88
C GLY A 49 18.47 8.16 -13.38
N ILE A 50 17.32 8.82 -13.23
CA ILE A 50 16.02 8.27 -13.61
C ILE A 50 15.52 8.90 -14.91
N SER A 51 14.76 8.13 -15.68
CA SER A 51 14.08 8.70 -16.85
C SER A 51 12.97 9.68 -16.42
N ARG A 52 12.73 10.71 -17.23
CA ARG A 52 11.62 11.66 -17.04
C ARG A 52 10.26 10.98 -16.87
N ARG A 53 10.01 9.93 -17.66
CA ARG A 53 8.78 9.13 -17.61
C ARG A 53 8.63 8.44 -16.26
N MET A 54 9.72 7.92 -15.70
CA MET A 54 9.72 7.30 -14.38
C MET A 54 9.45 8.33 -13.28
N GLY A 55 10.12 9.49 -13.33
CA GLY A 55 9.84 10.58 -12.39
C GLY A 55 8.40 11.09 -12.47
N GLN A 56 7.82 11.18 -13.67
CA GLN A 56 6.40 11.51 -13.85
C GLN A 56 5.48 10.47 -13.20
N ARG A 57 5.68 9.19 -13.53
CA ARG A 57 4.91 8.10 -12.94
C ARG A 57 4.98 8.13 -11.41
N TRP A 58 6.15 8.37 -10.83
CA TRP A 58 6.29 8.45 -9.37
C TRP A 58 5.50 9.60 -8.76
N ARG A 59 5.47 10.77 -9.42
CA ARG A 59 4.67 11.91 -8.96
C ARG A 59 3.17 11.63 -9.08
N GLU A 60 2.71 11.02 -10.17
CA GLU A 60 1.32 10.59 -10.33
C GLU A 60 0.92 9.56 -9.27
N GLU A 61 1.78 8.58 -9.00
CA GLU A 61 1.60 7.63 -7.90
C GLU A 61 1.59 8.35 -6.55
N ARG A 62 2.47 9.32 -6.32
CA ARG A 62 2.49 10.11 -5.08
C ARG A 62 1.20 10.89 -4.93
N GLU A 63 0.71 11.59 -5.95
CA GLU A 63 -0.57 12.30 -5.92
C GLU A 63 -1.75 11.35 -5.65
N GLN A 64 -1.74 10.17 -6.29
CA GLN A 64 -2.77 9.14 -6.10
C GLN A 64 -2.74 8.52 -4.69
N PHE A 65 -1.56 8.35 -4.09
CA PHE A 65 -1.39 7.58 -2.84
C PHE A 65 -1.03 8.42 -1.60
N ASP A 66 -0.61 9.69 -1.71
CA ASP A 66 -0.34 10.59 -0.57
C ASP A 66 -1.63 10.85 0.22
N ASN A 67 -2.77 10.93 -0.46
CA ASN A 67 -4.09 11.01 0.18
C ASN A 67 -4.69 9.63 0.54
N GLY A 68 -4.14 8.53 0.00
CA GLY A 68 -4.85 7.25 -0.11
C GLY A 68 -4.56 6.21 0.97
N ARG A 69 -3.49 6.33 1.77
CA ARG A 69 -3.17 5.28 2.78
C ARG A 69 -3.78 5.49 4.16
N CYS A 70 -4.21 6.71 4.50
CA CYS A 70 -4.95 6.95 5.75
C CYS A 70 -6.48 6.85 5.58
N THR A 71 -6.97 5.99 4.66
CA THR A 71 -8.41 5.64 4.59
C THR A 71 -8.97 5.18 5.93
N ARG A 72 -8.14 4.64 6.82
CA ARG A 72 -8.55 4.22 8.17
C ARG A 72 -8.99 5.40 9.05
N LYS A 73 -8.38 6.59 8.92
CA LYS A 73 -8.79 7.79 9.67
C LYS A 73 -10.07 8.39 9.08
N GLN A 74 -10.10 8.60 7.75
CA GLN A 74 -11.31 9.06 7.06
C GLN A 74 -12.51 8.14 7.30
N LYS A 75 -12.36 6.82 7.12
CA LYS A 75 -13.44 5.85 7.39
C LYS A 75 -13.84 5.80 8.87
N ALA A 76 -12.94 6.15 9.79
CA ALA A 76 -13.28 6.25 11.20
C ALA A 76 -14.05 7.54 11.52
N GLU A 77 -13.68 8.65 10.89
CA GLU A 77 -14.40 9.93 10.96
C GLU A 77 -15.80 9.82 10.35
N GLU A 78 -15.94 9.24 9.15
CA GLU A 78 -17.23 8.96 8.50
C GLU A 78 -18.15 8.08 9.35
N LYS A 79 -17.60 7.06 10.03
CA LYS A 79 -18.37 6.17 10.91
C LYS A 79 -18.53 6.72 12.33
N GLY A 80 -17.95 7.88 12.64
CA GLY A 80 -17.89 8.45 13.99
C GLY A 80 -17.23 7.56 15.05
N THR A 81 -16.52 6.50 14.63
CA THR A 81 -15.92 5.50 15.53
C THR A 81 -14.64 4.93 14.93
N LYS A 82 -13.63 4.67 15.78
CA LYS A 82 -12.36 4.08 15.34
C LYS A 82 -12.63 2.72 14.68
N LEU A 83 -12.14 2.53 13.45
CA LEU A 83 -12.15 1.24 12.76
C LEU A 83 -11.31 0.23 13.56
N GLY A 84 -11.98 -0.48 14.43
CA GLY A 84 -11.49 -1.56 15.26
C GLY A 84 -12.72 -2.34 15.71
N ARG A 85 -12.60 -3.66 15.82
CA ARG A 85 -13.66 -4.47 16.43
C ARG A 85 -13.89 -3.90 17.83
N PRO A 86 -15.12 -3.53 18.23
CA PRO A 86 -15.34 -3.11 19.60
C PRO A 86 -14.88 -4.24 20.50
N TRP A 87 -13.89 -3.97 21.34
CA TRP A 87 -13.35 -4.97 22.28
C TRP A 87 -14.44 -5.44 23.25
N ARG A 88 -15.47 -4.62 23.44
CA ARG A 88 -16.64 -4.90 24.27
C ARG A 88 -17.89 -5.05 23.40
N VAL A 89 -18.49 -6.23 23.45
CA VAL A 89 -19.82 -6.48 22.90
C VAL A 89 -20.85 -5.93 23.89
N PRO A 90 -21.87 -5.16 23.44
CA PRO A 90 -22.94 -4.70 24.33
C PRO A 90 -23.64 -5.87 25.04
N ALA A 91 -23.91 -5.72 26.34
CA ALA A 91 -24.50 -6.77 27.16
C ALA A 91 -25.85 -7.27 26.63
N GLU A 92 -26.65 -6.37 26.04
CA GLU A 92 -27.91 -6.66 25.33
C GLU A 92 -27.73 -7.75 24.27
N ARG A 93 -26.64 -7.69 23.50
CA ARG A 93 -26.35 -8.62 22.40
C ARG A 93 -25.91 -9.98 22.92
N ILE A 94 -25.21 -10.00 24.05
CA ILE A 94 -24.84 -11.23 24.77
C ILE A 94 -26.12 -11.89 25.33
N LYS A 95 -27.01 -11.11 25.95
CA LYS A 95 -28.31 -11.59 26.46
C LYS A 95 -29.19 -12.15 25.34
N ALA A 96 -29.26 -11.48 24.19
CA ALA A 96 -30.03 -11.96 23.04
C ALA A 96 -29.54 -13.33 22.52
N LEU A 97 -28.23 -13.58 22.53
CA LEU A 97 -27.66 -14.88 22.13
C LEU A 97 -27.94 -15.99 23.14
N LEU A 98 -28.02 -15.64 24.43
CA LEU A 98 -28.35 -16.58 25.51
C LEU A 98 -29.85 -16.93 25.52
N ASN A 99 -30.70 -15.96 25.22
CA ASN A 99 -32.15 -16.12 25.25
C ASN A 99 -32.75 -16.67 23.94
N GLY A 100 -31.98 -16.66 22.83
CA GLY A 100 -32.42 -17.11 21.50
C GLY A 100 -32.16 -18.59 21.19
N ARG A 101 -31.66 -19.38 22.15
CA ARG A 101 -31.52 -20.85 22.02
C ARG A 101 -32.40 -21.55 23.05
N GLU A 102 -33.70 -21.58 22.78
CA GLU A 102 -34.45 -22.79 23.11
C GLU A 102 -33.92 -23.87 22.17
N ASN A 103 -32.97 -24.68 22.66
CA ASN A 103 -32.72 -25.97 22.05
C ASN A 103 -33.99 -26.80 22.30
N SER A 104 -34.92 -26.81 21.34
CA SER A 104 -35.97 -27.80 21.31
C SER A 104 -35.32 -29.18 21.24
N VAL A 105 -35.39 -29.92 22.36
CA VAL A 105 -35.07 -31.35 22.43
C VAL A 105 -36.12 -32.12 21.65
#